data_AF-A0A2E9FG73-F1
#
_entry.id   AF-A0A2E9FG73-F1
#
_cell.length_a   1.000
_cell.length_b   1.000
_cell.length_c   1.000
_cell.angle_alpha   90.00
_cell.angle_beta   90.00
_cell.angle_gamma   90.00
#
_symmetry.space_group_name_H-M   'P 1'
#
loop_
_entity.id
_entity.type
_entity.pdbx_description
1 polymer ?
#
loop_
_entity_poly.entity_id
_entity_poly.type
_entity_poly.pdbx_seq_one_letter_code
_entity_poly.pdbx_strand_id
1 'polypeptide(L)'
;MIKASLIISSILLIGIGCFVMFKRDLSDLILVPVYAGNLETASEFRSLFAGSFLAYGYLILRYTFSRKTLSIAMMLTYIMLFIALGRIISFIIDGYTHFGLFVLLGELFLALILFISHKKRKNEISY
;
A
#
# COMPACT_ATOMS: atom_id res chain seq x y z
N MET A 1 -25.55 -6.78 -7.72
CA MET A 1 -24.49 -7.43 -8.53
C MET A 1 -23.19 -6.63 -8.51
N ILE A 2 -23.13 -5.40 -9.04
CA ILE A 2 -21.87 -4.61 -9.12
C ILE A 2 -21.19 -4.38 -7.77
N LYS A 3 -21.94 -3.98 -6.72
CA LYS A 3 -21.36 -3.80 -5.36
C LYS A 3 -20.76 -5.09 -4.79
N ALA A 4 -21.40 -6.23 -5.03
CA ALA A 4 -20.89 -7.52 -4.58
C ALA A 4 -19.58 -7.85 -5.31
N SER A 5 -19.50 -7.61 -6.61
CA SER A 5 -18.26 -7.79 -7.39
C SER A 5 -17.11 -6.90 -6.88
N LEU A 6 -17.38 -5.65 -6.52
CA LEU A 6 -16.38 -4.75 -5.92
C LEU A 6 -15.88 -5.25 -4.56
N ILE A 7 -16.80 -5.71 -3.71
CA ILE A 7 -16.45 -6.27 -2.39
C ILE A 7 -15.61 -7.53 -2.55
N ILE A 8 -16.02 -8.47 -3.41
CA ILE A 8 -15.27 -9.70 -3.69
C ILE A 8 -13.87 -9.38 -4.21
N SER A 9 -13.75 -8.46 -5.17
CA SER A 9 -12.46 -8.02 -5.71
C SER A 9 -11.57 -7.42 -4.61
N SER A 10 -12.15 -6.63 -3.71
CA SER A 10 -11.42 -6.05 -2.58
C SER A 10 -10.91 -7.11 -1.62
N ILE A 11 -11.74 -8.10 -1.30
CA ILE A 11 -11.37 -9.22 -0.43
C ILE A 11 -10.23 -10.02 -1.05
N LEU A 12 -10.28 -10.28 -2.37
CA LEU A 12 -9.22 -10.98 -3.08
C LEU A 12 -7.90 -10.19 -3.07
N LEU A 13 -7.96 -8.88 -3.36
CA LEU A 13 -6.78 -8.02 -3.31
C LEU A 13 -6.17 -7.96 -1.91
N ILE A 14 -7.01 -7.84 -0.88
CA ILE A 14 -6.54 -7.85 0.51
C ILE A 14 -5.95 -9.21 0.88
N GLY A 15 -6.59 -10.30 0.46
CA GLY A 15 -6.11 -11.66 0.70
C GLY A 15 -4.73 -11.91 0.08
N ILE A 16 -4.55 -11.55 -1.20
CA ILE A 16 -3.27 -11.68 -1.90
C ILE A 16 -2.22 -10.75 -1.27
N GLY A 17 -2.58 -9.50 -0.97
CA GLY A 17 -1.70 -8.55 -0.30
C GLY A 17 -1.20 -9.08 1.04
N CYS A 18 -2.11 -9.50 1.93
CA CYS A 18 -1.74 -10.11 3.21
C CYS A 18 -0.88 -11.37 3.02
N PHE A 19 -1.24 -12.24 2.08
CA PHE A 19 -0.49 -13.47 1.82
C PHE A 19 0.97 -13.17 1.45
N VAL A 20 1.20 -12.24 0.52
CA VAL A 20 2.56 -11.87 0.09
C VAL A 20 3.31 -11.12 1.20
N MET A 21 2.63 -10.20 1.89
CA MET A 21 3.24 -9.35 2.92
C MET A 21 3.80 -10.16 4.09
N PHE A 22 3.11 -11.22 4.51
CA PHE A 22 3.50 -12.02 5.68
C PHE A 22 4.19 -13.34 5.35
N LYS A 23 4.29 -13.73 4.06
CA LYS A 23 5.00 -14.95 3.67
C LYS A 23 6.52 -14.76 3.82
N ARG A 24 7.15 -15.63 4.63
CA ARG A 24 8.57 -15.54 4.99
C ARG A 24 9.52 -15.79 3.83
N ASP A 25 9.20 -16.73 2.96
CA ASP A 25 10.01 -17.04 1.78
C ASP A 25 9.27 -16.65 0.50
N LEU A 26 9.85 -15.70 -0.23
CA LEU A 26 9.31 -15.19 -1.50
C LEU A 26 10.04 -15.79 -2.72
N SER A 27 10.85 -16.82 -2.53
CA SER A 27 11.56 -17.50 -3.62
C SER A 27 10.60 -18.35 -4.47
N ASP A 28 9.51 -18.83 -3.87
CA ASP A 28 8.54 -19.72 -4.52
C ASP A 28 7.08 -19.28 -4.26
N LEU A 29 6.62 -18.34 -5.07
CA LEU A 29 5.22 -17.91 -5.09
C LEU A 29 4.44 -18.65 -6.18
N ILE A 30 3.69 -19.67 -5.76
CA ILE A 30 2.75 -20.40 -6.63
C ILE A 30 1.73 -19.46 -7.31
N LEU A 31 1.37 -18.36 -6.65
CA LEU A 31 0.32 -17.44 -7.11
C LEU A 31 0.84 -16.26 -7.95
N VAL A 32 2.14 -15.94 -7.88
CA VAL A 32 2.74 -14.78 -8.56
C VAL A 32 4.10 -15.20 -9.12
N PRO A 33 4.30 -15.22 -10.45
CA PRO A 33 5.53 -15.73 -11.07
C PRO A 33 6.66 -14.70 -10.99
N VAL A 34 7.04 -14.32 -9.77
CA VAL A 34 8.11 -13.36 -9.49
C VAL A 34 9.12 -14.02 -8.55
N TYR A 35 10.38 -14.02 -8.98
CA TYR A 35 11.50 -14.51 -8.19
C TYR A 35 12.13 -13.35 -7.43
N ALA A 36 11.95 -13.32 -6.10
CA ALA A 36 12.57 -12.34 -5.21
C ALA A 36 13.77 -12.98 -4.49
N GLY A 37 14.83 -13.30 -5.23
CA GLY A 37 15.98 -14.05 -4.73
C GLY A 37 16.99 -13.26 -3.91
N ASN A 38 16.84 -11.93 -3.80
CA ASN A 38 17.71 -11.09 -2.98
C ASN A 38 16.90 -10.25 -1.99
N LEU A 39 17.59 -9.77 -0.95
CA LEU A 39 16.97 -9.05 0.16
C LEU A 39 16.23 -7.78 -0.28
N GLU A 40 16.79 -7.06 -1.24
CA GLU A 40 16.21 -5.82 -1.76
C GLU A 40 14.92 -6.07 -2.55
N THR A 41 14.92 -7.06 -3.45
CA THR A 41 13.73 -7.41 -4.24
C THR A 41 12.63 -7.99 -3.37
N ALA A 42 12.96 -8.80 -2.36
CA ALA A 42 11.98 -9.28 -1.39
C ALA A 42 11.34 -8.11 -0.63
N SER A 43 12.15 -7.12 -0.23
CA SER A 43 11.67 -5.92 0.45
C SER A 43 10.76 -5.06 -0.42
N GLU A 44 11.15 -4.80 -1.67
CA GLU A 44 10.30 -4.07 -2.62
C GLU A 44 9.01 -4.84 -2.92
N PHE A 45 9.08 -6.16 -3.01
CA PHE A 45 7.89 -6.96 -3.30
C PHE A 45 6.88 -6.95 -2.14
N ARG A 46 7.34 -7.02 -0.89
CA ARG A 46 6.42 -6.85 0.26
C ARG A 46 5.90 -5.43 0.40
N SER A 47 6.73 -4.44 0.10
CA SER A 47 6.35 -3.04 0.23
C SER A 47 5.46 -2.58 -0.92
N LEU A 48 5.99 -2.51 -2.13
CA LEU A 48 5.27 -1.98 -3.30
C LEU A 48 4.16 -2.91 -3.74
N PHE A 49 4.44 -4.20 -3.96
CA PHE A 49 3.42 -5.09 -4.51
C PHE A 49 2.35 -5.39 -3.45
N ALA A 50 2.73 -5.93 -2.29
CA ALA A 50 1.74 -6.31 -1.28
C ALA A 50 1.04 -5.09 -0.65
N GLY A 51 1.79 -4.03 -0.34
CA GLY A 51 1.22 -2.78 0.18
C GLY A 51 0.24 -2.11 -0.78
N SER A 52 0.55 -2.06 -2.08
CA SER A 52 -0.39 -1.50 -3.07
C SER A 52 -1.69 -2.31 -3.16
N PHE A 53 -1.61 -3.64 -3.11
CA PHE A 53 -2.80 -4.51 -3.15
C PHE A 53 -3.72 -4.27 -1.94
N LEU A 54 -3.14 -4.14 -0.74
CA LEU A 54 -3.89 -3.76 0.46
C LEU A 54 -4.53 -2.38 0.32
N ALA A 55 -3.78 -1.39 -0.20
CA ALA A 55 -4.29 -0.05 -0.43
C ALA A 55 -5.47 -0.04 -1.41
N TYR A 56 -5.34 -0.74 -2.53
CA TYR A 56 -6.39 -0.82 -3.55
C TYR A 56 -7.64 -1.51 -3.01
N GLY A 57 -7.49 -2.62 -2.30
CA GLY A 57 -8.61 -3.28 -1.64
C GLY A 57 -9.32 -2.35 -0.64
N TYR A 58 -8.56 -1.62 0.19
CA TYR A 58 -9.13 -0.62 1.08
C TYR A 58 -9.87 0.50 0.33
N LEU A 59 -9.27 1.06 -0.72
CA LEU A 59 -9.85 2.16 -1.49
C LEU A 59 -11.13 1.73 -2.22
N ILE A 60 -11.20 0.49 -2.73
CA ILE A 60 -12.41 -0.06 -3.36
C ILE A 60 -13.51 -0.27 -2.31
N LEU A 61 -13.20 -0.79 -1.12
CA LEU A 61 -14.17 -0.89 -0.03
C LEU A 61 -14.67 0.49 0.37
N ARG A 62 -13.76 1.46 0.55
CA ARG A 62 -14.10 2.85 0.88
C ARG A 62 -15.02 3.44 -0.18
N TYR A 63 -14.72 3.26 -1.47
CA TYR A 63 -15.57 3.71 -2.57
C TYR A 63 -16.95 3.03 -2.56
N THR A 64 -17.01 1.75 -2.22
CA THR A 64 -18.26 0.97 -2.22
C THR A 64 -19.22 1.40 -1.11
N PHE A 65 -18.69 1.75 0.08
CA PHE A 65 -19.49 2.09 1.26
C PHE A 65 -19.65 3.60 1.50
N SER A 66 -18.68 4.43 1.07
CA SER A 66 -18.71 5.88 1.31
C SER A 66 -19.09 6.65 0.05
N ARG A 67 -20.07 7.54 0.16
CA ARG A 67 -20.42 8.49 -0.93
C ARG A 67 -19.52 9.72 -0.98
N LYS A 68 -18.65 9.93 0.02
CA LYS A 68 -17.75 11.08 0.05
C LYS A 68 -16.60 10.89 -0.92
N THR A 69 -16.51 11.77 -1.90
CA THR A 69 -15.38 11.83 -2.84
C THR A 69 -14.08 11.99 -2.05
N LEU A 70 -13.08 11.19 -2.42
CA LEU A 70 -11.73 11.32 -1.87
C LEU A 70 -10.92 12.20 -2.80
N SER A 71 -10.17 13.14 -2.24
CA SER A 71 -9.20 13.87 -3.04
C SER A 71 -8.12 12.91 -3.54
N ILE A 72 -7.57 13.20 -4.71
CA ILE A 72 -6.45 12.42 -5.28
C ILE A 72 -5.27 12.42 -4.30
N ALA A 73 -4.99 13.56 -3.65
CA ALA A 73 -3.96 13.66 -2.63
C ALA A 73 -4.15 12.63 -1.49
N MET A 74 -5.37 12.50 -0.96
CA MET A 74 -5.65 11.52 0.09
C MET A 74 -5.61 10.07 -0.40
N MET A 75 -6.03 9.79 -1.64
CA MET A 75 -5.86 8.46 -2.24
C MET A 75 -4.39 8.06 -2.28
N LEU A 76 -3.52 8.95 -2.77
CA LEU A 76 -2.08 8.73 -2.82
C LEU A 76 -1.48 8.61 -1.42
N THR A 77 -1.92 9.41 -0.45
CA THR A 77 -1.49 9.27 0.95
C THR A 77 -1.79 7.87 1.50
N TYR A 78 -3.01 7.33 1.29
CA TYR A 78 -3.32 5.98 1.77
C TYR A 78 -2.43 4.93 1.09
N ILE A 79 -2.23 5.02 -0.23
CA ILE A 79 -1.36 4.08 -0.96
C ILE A 79 0.05 4.11 -0.37
N MET A 80 0.64 5.29 -0.20
CA MET A 80 1.99 5.43 0.37
C MET A 80 2.09 4.89 1.80
N LEU A 81 1.05 5.07 2.63
CA LEU A 81 1.05 4.52 4.00
C LEU A 81 1.00 2.99 4.02
N PHE A 82 0.21 2.36 3.14
CA PHE A 82 0.18 0.89 3.05
C PHE A 82 1.48 0.31 2.47
N ILE A 83 2.11 1.00 1.51
CA ILE A 83 3.44 0.65 0.99
C ILE A 83 4.48 0.74 2.13
N ALA A 84 4.48 1.83 2.88
CA ALA A 84 5.36 2.02 4.05
C ALA A 84 5.13 0.94 5.13
N LEU A 85 3.89 0.51 5.35
CA LEU A 85 3.61 -0.64 6.22
C LEU A 85 4.23 -1.95 5.70
N GLY A 86 4.17 -2.20 4.39
CA GLY A 86 4.84 -3.35 3.76
C GLY A 86 6.35 -3.32 3.94
N ARG A 87 6.94 -2.14 3.88
CA ARG A 87 8.36 -1.90 4.14
C ARG A 87 8.75 -2.22 5.58
N ILE A 88 7.94 -1.74 6.54
CA ILE A 88 8.15 -2.04 7.97
C ILE A 88 8.07 -3.55 8.23
N ILE A 89 7.09 -4.23 7.63
CA ILE A 89 6.96 -5.69 7.75
C ILE A 89 8.13 -6.41 7.09
N SER A 90 8.62 -5.93 5.95
CA SER A 90 9.85 -6.45 5.34
C SER A 90 11.04 -6.33 6.29
N PHE A 91 11.24 -5.20 6.97
CA PHE A 91 12.35 -5.08 7.93
C PHE A 91 12.28 -6.09 9.07
N ILE A 92 11.08 -6.48 9.48
CA ILE A 92 10.87 -7.47 10.55
C ILE A 92 11.18 -8.89 10.04
N ILE A 93 10.87 -9.20 8.77
CA ILE A 93 10.93 -10.57 8.23
C ILE A 93 12.20 -10.82 7.41
N ASP A 94 12.51 -9.94 6.45
CA ASP A 94 13.70 -10.01 5.59
C ASP A 94 14.95 -9.52 6.33
N GLY A 95 14.78 -8.46 7.11
CA GLY A 95 15.87 -7.74 7.76
C GLY A 95 16.06 -6.34 7.21
N TYR A 96 16.93 -5.59 7.88
CA TYR A 96 17.14 -4.18 7.63
C TYR A 96 18.14 -3.94 6.50
N THR A 97 17.83 -2.97 5.62
CA THR A 97 18.76 -2.47 4.60
C THR A 97 18.82 -0.94 4.62
N HIS A 98 20.00 -0.37 4.37
CA HIS A 98 20.15 1.07 4.24
C HIS A 98 19.29 1.63 3.12
N PHE A 99 19.27 0.95 1.96
CA PHE A 99 18.43 1.31 0.83
C PHE A 99 16.94 1.34 1.24
N GLY A 100 16.45 0.28 1.86
CA GLY A 100 15.07 0.21 2.32
C GLY A 100 14.71 1.33 3.30
N LEU A 101 15.62 1.73 4.20
CA LEU A 101 15.37 2.83 5.14
C LEU A 101 15.22 4.17 4.41
N PHE A 102 16.09 4.48 3.43
CA PHE A 102 15.95 5.70 2.65
C PHE A 102 14.63 5.73 1.88
N VAL A 103 14.22 4.60 1.31
CA VAL A 103 12.93 4.48 0.62
C VAL A 103 11.77 4.66 1.59
N LEU A 104 11.79 4.03 2.77
CA LEU A 104 10.77 4.23 3.81
C LEU A 104 10.61 5.70 4.19
N LEU A 105 11.72 6.40 4.41
CA LEU A 105 11.70 7.83 4.75
C LEU A 105 11.10 8.65 3.61
N GLY A 106 11.42 8.31 2.35
CA GLY A 106 10.82 8.93 1.17
C GLY A 106 9.30 8.70 1.09
N GLU A 107 8.84 7.48 1.33
CA GLU A 107 7.41 7.11 1.35
C GLU A 107 6.63 7.90 2.41
N LEU A 108 7.16 7.94 3.64
CA LEU A 108 6.56 8.69 4.74
C LEU A 108 6.59 10.20 4.49
N PHE A 109 7.68 10.72 3.94
CA PHE A 109 7.80 12.13 3.60
C PHE A 109 6.80 12.55 2.53
N LEU A 110 6.65 11.74 1.46
CA LEU A 110 5.66 11.99 0.41
C LEU A 110 4.24 11.91 0.97
N ALA A 111 3.93 10.90 1.78
CA ALA A 111 2.63 10.77 2.44
C ALA A 111 2.29 12.01 3.30
N LEU A 112 3.28 12.51 4.05
CA LEU A 112 3.16 13.70 4.88
C LEU A 112 2.90 14.97 4.06
N ILE A 113 3.66 15.21 2.99
CA ILE A 113 3.46 16.38 2.12
C ILE A 113 2.07 16.35 1.49
N LEU A 114 1.64 15.19 0.98
CA LEU A 114 0.32 15.03 0.38
C LEU A 114 -0.79 15.31 1.40
N PHE A 115 -0.62 14.84 2.64
CA PHE A 115 -1.57 15.09 3.72
C PHE A 115 -1.65 16.57 4.10
N ILE A 116 -0.51 17.24 4.26
CA ILE A 116 -0.45 18.68 4.57
C ILE A 116 -1.06 19.49 3.43
N SER A 117 -0.71 19.17 2.18
CA SER A 117 -1.25 19.81 0.98
C SER A 117 -2.77 19.67 0.89
N HIS A 118 -3.30 18.47 1.18
CA HIS A 118 -4.74 18.26 1.24
C HIS A 118 -5.40 19.13 2.32
N LYS A 119 -4.82 19.20 3.53
CA LYS A 119 -5.33 20.01 4.63
C LYS A 119 -5.33 21.50 4.28
N LYS A 120 -4.25 21.99 3.64
CA LYS A 120 -4.14 23.40 3.22
C LYS A 120 -5.21 23.76 2.19
N ARG A 121 -5.38 22.96 1.14
CA ARG A 121 -6.43 23.19 0.11
C ARG A 121 -7.84 23.17 0.68
N LYS A 122 -8.09 22.36 1.72
CA LYS A 122 -9.39 22.34 2.41
C LYS A 122 -9.64 23.65 3.19
N ASN A 123 -8.58 24.26 3.71
CA ASN A 123 -8.65 25.50 4.49
C ASN A 123 -8.63 26.77 3.62
N GLU A 124 -8.26 26.66 2.35
CA GLU A 124 -8.25 27.77 1.36
C GLU A 124 -9.64 28.03 0.74
N ILE A 125 -10.69 27.32 1.15
CA ILE A 125 -12.07 27.65 0.78
C ILE A 125 -12.50 28.86 1.63
N SER A 126 -12.06 30.05 1.22
CA SER A 126 -12.51 31.34 1.69
C SER A 126 -13.47 31.93 0.65
N TYR A 127 -14.77 31.92 1.01
CA TYR A 127 -15.91 32.61 0.39
C TYR A 127 -16.18 32.40 -1.10
#